data_AF-A0A920N6F5-F1
#
_entry.id   AF-A0A920N6F5-F1
#
_cell.length_a   1.000
_cell.length_b   1.000
_cell.length_c   1.000
_cell.angle_alpha   90.00
_cell.angle_beta   90.00
_cell.angle_gamma   90.00
#
_symmetry.space_group_name_H-M   'P 1'
#
loop_
_entity.id
_entity.type
_entity.pdbx_description
1 polymer ?
#
loop_
_entity_poly.entity_id
_entity_poly.type
_entity_poly.pdbx_seq_one_letter_code
_entity_poly.pdbx_strand_id
1 'polypeptide(L)'
;MKQAGCHIVELGIETGDEEKLKSLGKGTNLEMILKAAEAARRAKMPFGTFFIIGQPDETSESIRRTVDLAVRMNPDLPVIGLMCPYPGPKWHGWRQRARVGTGW
;
A
#
# COMPACT_ATOMS: atom_id res chain seq x y z
N MET A 1 10.51 7.81 -18.23
CA MET A 1 10.88 6.54 -17.57
C MET A 1 11.37 5.50 -18.58
N LYS A 2 10.52 4.97 -19.48
CA LYS A 2 10.98 3.98 -20.49
C LYS A 2 12.17 4.44 -21.33
N GLN A 3 12.08 5.64 -21.92
CA GLN A 3 13.16 6.24 -22.71
C GLN A 3 14.41 6.55 -21.87
N ALA A 4 14.26 6.71 -20.56
CA ALA A 4 15.36 6.92 -19.63
C ALA A 4 16.02 5.61 -19.16
N GLY A 5 15.57 4.45 -19.67
CA GLY A 5 16.13 3.14 -19.33
C GLY A 5 15.54 2.50 -18.06
N CYS A 6 14.47 3.04 -17.46
CA CYS A 6 13.84 2.39 -16.30
C CYS A 6 13.22 1.04 -16.70
N HIS A 7 13.47 0.00 -15.90
CA HIS A 7 12.99 -1.36 -16.17
C HIS A 7 11.66 -1.72 -15.49
N ILE A 8 11.35 -1.10 -14.34
CA ILE A 8 10.12 -1.29 -13.58
C ILE A 8 9.69 0.04 -12.95
N VAL A 9 8.38 0.20 -12.73
CA VAL A 9 7.83 1.31 -11.93
C VAL A 9 7.18 0.75 -10.70
N GLU A 10 7.53 1.27 -9.55
CA GLU A 10 6.93 0.84 -8.29
C GLU A 10 5.99 1.92 -7.76
N LEU A 11 4.76 1.54 -7.46
CA LEU A 11 3.71 2.44 -7.00
C LEU A 11 3.49 2.24 -5.49
N GLY A 12 3.74 3.28 -4.69
CA GLY A 12 3.38 3.28 -3.28
C GLY A 12 1.88 3.50 -3.10
N ILE A 13 1.13 2.43 -2.86
CA ILE A 13 -0.34 2.46 -2.76
C ILE A 13 -0.81 2.62 -1.32
N GLU A 14 -0.06 2.04 -0.38
CA GLU A 14 -0.37 1.99 1.07
C GLU A 14 -1.58 1.11 1.42
N THR A 15 -2.77 1.45 0.93
CA THR A 15 -4.05 0.81 1.31
C THR A 15 -5.08 0.91 0.19
N GLY A 16 -5.99 -0.07 0.11
CA GLY A 16 -7.15 -0.03 -0.78
C GLY A 16 -8.39 0.60 -0.15
N ASP A 17 -8.30 1.04 1.10
CA ASP A 17 -9.38 1.73 1.80
C ASP A 17 -9.30 3.25 1.57
N GLU A 18 -10.35 3.83 0.97
CA GLU A 18 -10.36 5.25 0.62
C GLU A 18 -10.29 6.18 1.83
N GLU A 19 -10.97 5.85 2.92
CA GLU A 19 -10.98 6.68 4.12
C GLU A 19 -9.61 6.65 4.79
N LYS A 20 -9.02 5.46 4.86
CA LYS A 20 -7.66 5.29 5.36
C LYS A 20 -6.64 6.03 4.50
N LEU A 21 -6.74 5.90 3.18
CA LEU A 21 -5.85 6.58 2.23
C LEU A 21 -5.92 8.11 2.37
N LYS A 22 -7.13 8.66 2.57
CA LYS A 22 -7.32 10.09 2.88
C LYS A 22 -6.67 10.47 4.21
N SER A 23 -6.81 9.64 5.25
CA SER A 23 -6.23 9.89 6.58
C SER A 23 -4.69 9.97 6.58
N LEU A 24 -4.04 9.31 5.62
CA LEU A 24 -2.58 9.32 5.47
C LEU A 24 -2.03 10.67 4.95
N GLY A 25 -2.87 11.52 4.34
CA GLY A 25 -2.46 12.85 3.90
C GLY A 25 -1.45 12.86 2.74
N LYS A 26 -1.34 11.77 1.96
CA LYS A 26 -0.40 11.64 0.83
C LYS A 26 -0.78 12.47 -0.40
N GLY A 27 -2.01 13.02 -0.42
CA GLY A 27 -2.54 13.74 -1.59
C GLY A 27 -2.87 12.84 -2.78
N THR A 28 -2.89 11.53 -2.59
CA THR A 28 -3.26 10.53 -3.60
C THR A 28 -4.68 10.01 -3.36
N ASN A 29 -5.30 9.42 -4.39
CA ASN A 29 -6.57 8.70 -4.29
C ASN A 29 -6.55 7.45 -5.18
N LEU A 30 -7.56 6.58 -5.04
CA LEU A 30 -7.64 5.33 -5.80
C LEU A 30 -7.70 5.56 -7.31
N GLU A 31 -8.36 6.64 -7.77
CA GLU A 31 -8.43 6.96 -9.20
C GLU A 31 -7.03 7.27 -9.78
N MET A 32 -6.24 8.09 -9.09
CA MET A 32 -4.86 8.41 -9.48
C MET A 32 -3.99 7.14 -9.53
N ILE A 33 -4.14 6.27 -8.53
CA ILE A 33 -3.43 4.99 -8.44
C ILE A 33 -3.76 4.10 -9.64
N LEU A 34 -5.05 3.93 -9.96
CA LEU A 34 -5.50 3.11 -11.08
C LEU A 34 -5.03 3.69 -12.43
N LYS A 35 -5.07 5.01 -12.60
CA LYS A 35 -4.53 5.70 -13.77
C LYS A 35 -3.02 5.49 -13.92
N ALA A 36 -2.26 5.50 -12.82
CA ALA A 36 -0.81 5.26 -12.85
C ALA A 36 -0.50 3.82 -13.28
N ALA A 37 -1.21 2.83 -12.74
CA ALA A 37 -1.07 1.43 -13.16
C ALA A 37 -1.45 1.22 -14.64
N GLU A 38 -2.53 1.85 -15.10
CA GLU A 38 -2.92 1.79 -16.52
C GLU A 38 -1.87 2.43 -17.42
N ALA A 39 -1.29 3.55 -17.01
CA ALA A 39 -0.21 4.20 -17.77
C ALA A 39 1.02 3.29 -17.91
N ALA A 40 1.42 2.59 -16.84
CA ALA A 40 2.51 1.61 -16.89
C ALA A 40 2.20 0.46 -17.85
N ARG A 41 0.97 -0.11 -17.78
CA ARG A 41 0.50 -1.15 -18.70
C ARG A 41 0.54 -0.69 -20.16
N ARG A 42 0.00 0.50 -20.47
CA ARG A 42 0.03 1.05 -21.84
C ARG A 42 1.45 1.28 -22.35
N ALA A 43 2.37 1.68 -21.47
CA ALA A 43 3.78 1.82 -21.81
C ALA A 43 4.51 0.48 -22.00
N LYS A 44 3.85 -0.67 -21.75
CA LYS A 44 4.45 -2.00 -21.68
C LYS A 44 5.67 -1.99 -20.75
N MET A 45 5.53 -1.35 -19.60
CA MET A 45 6.52 -1.34 -18.55
C MET A 45 5.99 -2.19 -17.39
N PRO A 46 6.78 -3.16 -16.89
CA PRO A 46 6.46 -3.84 -15.66
C PRO A 46 6.20 -2.85 -14.53
N PHE A 47 5.28 -3.18 -13.63
CA PHE A 47 5.04 -2.38 -12.44
C PHE A 47 4.84 -3.22 -11.18
N GLY A 48 5.37 -2.70 -10.08
CA GLY A 48 5.16 -3.22 -8.74
C GLY A 48 4.22 -2.32 -7.93
N THR A 49 3.65 -2.87 -6.87
CA THR A 49 2.85 -2.12 -5.90
C THR A 49 3.32 -2.39 -4.49
N PHE A 50 3.30 -1.35 -3.66
CA PHE A 50 3.58 -1.44 -2.24
C PHE A 50 2.32 -1.13 -1.43
N PHE A 51 1.87 -2.10 -0.65
CA PHE A 51 0.82 -1.98 0.34
C PHE A 51 1.39 -2.17 1.75
N ILE A 52 0.78 -1.55 2.75
CA ILE A 52 1.14 -1.72 4.16
C ILE A 52 -0.14 -2.02 4.95
N ILE A 53 -0.20 -3.20 5.55
CA ILE A 53 -1.30 -3.64 6.41
C ILE A 53 -0.86 -3.67 7.89
N GLY A 54 -1.83 -3.69 8.80
CA GLY A 54 -1.59 -3.59 10.24
C GLY A 54 -1.42 -2.15 10.71
N GLN A 55 -1.98 -1.19 9.98
CA GLN A 55 -1.97 0.20 10.40
C GLN A 55 -2.91 0.43 11.60
N PRO A 56 -2.72 1.50 12.37
CA PRO A 56 -3.68 1.92 13.38
C PRO A 56 -5.09 2.00 12.82
N ASP A 57 -6.04 1.43 13.55
CA ASP A 57 -7.46 1.49 13.22
C ASP A 57 -7.83 0.77 11.91
N GLU A 58 -6.93 -0.03 11.33
CA GLU A 58 -7.30 -0.97 10.25
C GLU A 58 -8.16 -2.11 10.80
N THR A 59 -9.22 -2.41 10.06
CA THR A 59 -10.10 -3.56 10.30
C THR A 59 -9.80 -4.67 9.30
N SER A 60 -10.26 -5.88 9.59
CA SER A 60 -10.17 -7.00 8.63
C SER A 60 -10.83 -6.68 7.29
N GLU A 61 -11.90 -5.87 7.29
CA GLU A 61 -12.57 -5.42 6.06
C GLU A 61 -11.70 -4.43 5.27
N SER A 62 -11.05 -3.48 5.96
CA SER A 62 -10.12 -2.53 5.34
C SER A 62 -8.91 -3.24 4.71
N ILE A 63 -8.36 -4.23 5.42
CA ILE A 63 -7.31 -5.11 4.89
C ILE A 63 -7.82 -5.88 3.68
N ARG A 64 -9.07 -6.38 3.72
CA ARG A 64 -9.66 -7.11 2.59
C ARG A 64 -9.78 -6.24 1.34
N ARG A 65 -10.24 -4.98 1.48
CA ARG A 65 -10.27 -4.00 0.37
C ARG A 65 -8.89 -3.77 -0.24
N THR A 66 -7.85 -3.75 0.60
CA THR A 66 -6.45 -3.64 0.16
C THR A 66 -6.02 -4.84 -0.69
N VAL A 67 -6.32 -6.05 -0.23
CA VAL A 67 -6.03 -7.28 -0.98
C VAL A 67 -6.81 -7.35 -2.29
N ASP A 68 -8.11 -7.03 -2.26
CA ASP A 68 -8.96 -7.04 -3.46
C ASP A 68 -8.48 -6.01 -4.49
N LEU A 69 -8.01 -4.83 -4.06
CA LEU A 69 -7.37 -3.86 -4.94
C LEU A 69 -6.08 -4.40 -5.54
N ALA A 70 -5.20 -5.02 -4.75
CA ALA A 70 -3.96 -5.62 -5.25
C ALA A 70 -4.22 -6.67 -6.34
N VAL A 71 -5.21 -7.55 -6.12
CA VAL A 71 -5.64 -8.56 -7.09
C VAL A 71 -6.20 -7.91 -8.35
N ARG A 72 -7.10 -6.92 -8.21
CA ARG A 72 -7.66 -6.17 -9.35
C ARG A 72 -6.59 -5.48 -10.17
N MET A 73 -5.59 -4.89 -9.51
CA MET A 73 -4.48 -4.21 -10.16
C MET A 73 -3.56 -5.19 -10.87
N ASN A 74 -3.45 -6.45 -10.41
CA ASN A 74 -2.63 -7.52 -10.98
C ASN A 74 -1.21 -7.05 -11.41
N PRO A 75 -0.40 -6.50 -10.48
CA PRO A 75 0.95 -6.02 -10.75
C PRO A 75 1.91 -7.18 -11.04
N ASP A 76 3.03 -6.89 -11.71
CA ASP A 76 4.10 -7.86 -11.93
C ASP A 76 4.84 -8.21 -10.62
N LEU A 77 4.85 -7.26 -9.66
CA LEU A 77 5.42 -7.45 -8.34
C LEU A 77 4.49 -6.89 -7.24
N PRO A 78 3.57 -7.71 -6.69
CA PRO A 78 2.75 -7.31 -5.55
C PRO A 78 3.57 -7.41 -4.24
N VAL A 79 3.76 -6.29 -3.55
CA VAL A 79 4.42 -6.26 -2.23
C VAL A 79 3.42 -5.84 -1.15
N ILE A 80 3.27 -6.68 -0.13
CA ILE A 80 2.48 -6.38 1.06
C ILE A 80 3.41 -6.41 2.26
N GLY A 81 3.67 -5.24 2.84
CA GLY A 81 4.43 -5.06 4.07
C GLY A 81 3.51 -5.07 5.30
N LEU A 82 4.07 -5.50 6.43
CA LEU A 82 3.46 -5.28 7.73
C LEU A 82 3.93 -3.94 8.30
N MET A 83 3.01 -3.15 8.83
CA MET A 83 3.32 -1.89 9.52
C MET A 83 4.27 -2.15 10.68
N CYS A 84 5.50 -1.65 10.57
CA CYS A 84 6.48 -1.67 11.63
C CYS A 84 6.64 -0.26 12.20
N PRO A 85 6.02 0.08 13.34
CA PRO A 85 6.13 1.42 13.91
C PRO A 85 7.55 1.67 14.40
N TYR A 86 8.23 2.65 13.80
CA TYR A 86 9.52 3.12 14.28
C TYR A 86 9.39 3.89 15.60
N PRO A 87 10.40 3.82 16.49
CA PRO A 87 10.41 4.59 17.74
C PRO A 87 10.23 6.09 17.46
N GLY A 88 9.22 6.71 18.07
CA GLY A 88 8.96 8.15 17.93
C GLY A 88 7.61 8.59 18.52
N PRO A 89 7.46 9.87 18.87
CA PRO A 89 6.33 10.42 19.66
C PRO A 89 4.96 10.08 19.06
N LYS A 90 4.86 10.03 17.72
CA LYS A 90 3.63 9.71 16.99
C LYS A 90 3.09 8.29 17.24
N TRP A 91 3.96 7.34 17.61
CA TRP A 91 3.63 5.90 17.63
C TRP A 91 3.81 5.22 18.99
N HIS A 92 4.22 5.95 20.04
CA HIS A 92 4.50 5.39 21.37
C HIS A 92 3.32 4.61 21.99
N GLY A 93 2.09 5.09 21.82
CA GLY A 93 0.89 4.42 22.36
C GLY A 93 0.48 3.15 21.60
N TRP A 94 0.86 3.03 20.33
CA TRP A 94 0.47 1.90 19.47
C TRP A 94 1.36 0.68 19.68
N ARG A 95 2.66 0.90 19.90
CA ARG A 95 3.66 -0.15 20.18
C ARG A 95 3.32 -0.99 21.41
N GLN A 96 2.57 -0.43 22.37
CA GLN A 96 2.13 -1.15 23.57
C GLN A 96 0.96 -2.10 23.31
N ARG A 97 0.11 -1.79 22.31
CA ARG A 97 -1.06 -2.61 21.92
C ARG A 97 -0.75 -3.64 20.84
N ALA A 98 0.19 -3.32 19.95
CA ALA A 98 0.64 -4.19 18.86
C ALA A 98 1.63 -5.28 19.32
N ARG A 99 1.66 -5.63 20.62
CA ARG A 99 2.19 -6.93 21.05
C ARG A 99 1.29 -7.98 20.44
N VAL A 100 1.63 -8.42 19.23
CA VAL A 100 1.22 -9.73 18.72
C VAL A 100 1.58 -10.71 19.83
N GLY A 101 0.56 -11.13 20.58
CA GLY A 101 0.70 -12.27 21.46
C GLY A 101 1.26 -13.37 20.58
N THR A 102 2.43 -13.89 20.94
CA THR A 102 3.06 -15.06 20.33
C THR A 102 2.27 -16.32 20.69
N GLY A 103 0.94 -16.26 20.53
CA GLY A 103 0.01 -17.36 20.68
C GLY A 103 -0.31 -17.94 19.30
N TRP A 104 0.72 -18.44 18.65
CA TRP A 104 0.64 -19.62 17.81
C TRP A 104 1.27 -20.76 18.60
#